data_AF-A0A2G2B0U1-F1
#
_entry.id   AF-A0A2G2B0U1-F1
#
_cell.length_a   1.000
_cell.length_b   1.000
_cell.length_c   1.000
_cell.angle_alpha   90.00
_cell.angle_beta   90.00
_cell.angle_gamma   90.00
#
_symmetry.space_group_name_H-M   'P 1'
#
loop_
_entity.id
_entity.type
_entity.pdbx_description
1 polymer ?
#
loop_
_entity_poly.entity_id
_entity_poly.type
_entity_poly.pdbx_seq_one_letter_code
_entity_poly.pdbx_strand_id
1 'polypeptide(L)'
;MRINALKPIALLLAIFSTNPATADINLVFGTYTTDKPTEVVRKFSPILRYLSQELEKRLGEPVNIKLKIASDYDEGIADIVEGRVDFARFGPASYILAIVYLTNPR
;
A
#
# COMPACT_ATOMS: atom_id res chain seq x y z
N MET A 1 61.46 9.59 -1.32
CA MET A 1 60.23 8.92 -0.84
C MET A 1 59.05 9.83 -1.12
N ARG A 2 58.27 9.58 -2.19
CA ARG A 2 57.11 10.41 -2.58
C ARG A 2 55.90 9.97 -1.77
N ILE A 3 55.45 10.82 -0.85
CA ILE A 3 54.20 10.64 -0.10
C ILE A 3 53.03 10.98 -1.02
N ASN A 4 52.23 9.98 -1.37
CA ASN A 4 51.03 10.12 -2.18
C ASN A 4 49.96 10.93 -1.41
N ALA A 5 49.96 12.25 -1.57
CA ALA A 5 49.00 13.18 -0.97
C ALA A 5 47.60 13.14 -1.62
N LEU A 6 47.31 12.14 -2.48
CA LEU A 6 46.05 12.05 -3.23
C LEU A 6 44.92 11.32 -2.48
N LYS A 7 45.23 10.59 -1.39
CA LYS A 7 44.25 9.81 -0.61
C LYS A 7 43.32 10.61 0.32
N PRO A 8 43.70 11.75 0.96
CA PRO A 8 42.82 12.42 1.92
C PRO A 8 41.66 13.16 1.25
N ILE A 9 41.81 13.61 -0.01
CA ILE A 9 40.76 14.31 -0.76
C ILE A 9 39.61 13.37 -1.12
N ALA A 10 39.92 12.13 -1.51
CA ALA A 10 38.90 11.12 -1.82
C ALA A 10 38.05 10.74 -0.60
N LEU A 11 38.61 10.82 0.61
CA LEU A 11 37.89 10.50 1.85
C LEU A 11 36.92 11.63 2.26
N LEU A 12 37.24 12.91 1.99
CA LEU A 12 36.34 14.03 2.25
C LEU A 12 35.14 14.07 1.30
N LEU A 13 35.30 13.63 0.05
CA LEU A 13 34.22 13.60 -0.95
C LEU A 13 33.14 12.55 -0.63
N ALA A 14 33.48 11.47 0.07
CA ALA A 14 32.55 10.40 0.41
C ALA A 14 31.53 10.78 1.50
N ILE A 15 31.79 11.84 2.28
CA ILE A 15 30.94 12.25 3.43
C ILE A 15 29.72 13.04 2.96
N PHE A 16 29.72 13.57 1.73
CA PHE A 16 28.63 14.38 1.17
C PHE A 16 27.59 13.58 0.36
N SER A 17 27.73 12.26 0.27
CA SER A 17 26.73 11.42 -0.40
C SER A 17 25.55 11.10 0.53
N THR A 18 24.77 12.12 0.91
CA THR A 18 23.45 11.90 1.52
C THR A 18 22.46 11.54 0.42
N ASN A 19 22.31 10.24 0.14
CA ASN A 19 21.16 9.79 -0.63
C ASN A 19 19.90 10.01 0.21
N PRO A 20 18.87 10.71 -0.30
CA PRO A 20 17.59 10.73 0.37
C PRO A 20 17.08 9.29 0.45
N ALA A 21 16.93 8.78 1.67
CA ALA A 21 16.25 7.52 1.89
C ALA A 21 14.77 7.74 1.60
N THR A 22 14.32 7.36 0.40
CA THR A 22 12.89 7.33 0.08
C THR A 22 12.31 6.11 0.79
N ALA A 23 11.25 6.31 1.59
CA ALA A 23 10.49 5.20 2.13
C ALA A 23 9.41 4.84 1.09
N ASP A 24 9.48 3.63 0.53
CA ASP A 24 8.43 3.16 -0.38
C ASP A 24 7.17 2.82 0.43
N ILE A 25 6.09 3.56 0.21
CA ILE A 25 4.80 3.30 0.84
C ILE A 25 4.10 2.18 0.08
N ASN A 26 3.95 1.03 0.73
CA ASN A 26 3.25 -0.12 0.17
C ASN A 26 1.91 -0.31 0.87
N LEU A 27 0.82 -0.17 0.11
CA LEU A 27 -0.54 -0.37 0.60
C LEU A 27 -1.17 -1.60 -0.06
N VAL A 28 -2.12 -2.22 0.62
CA VAL A 28 -2.91 -3.34 0.15
C VAL A 28 -4.38 -2.96 0.21
N PHE A 29 -5.01 -2.91 -0.96
CA PHE A 29 -6.44 -2.72 -1.13
C PHE A 29 -7.17 -4.06 -1.15
N GLY A 30 -8.13 -4.24 -0.25
CA GLY A 30 -8.99 -5.42 -0.16
C GLY A 30 -10.33 -5.27 -0.89
N THR A 31 -10.79 -6.36 -1.50
CA THR A 31 -12.17 -6.51 -1.95
C THR A 31 -12.59 -7.97 -1.86
N TYR A 32 -13.87 -8.22 -1.68
CA TYR A 32 -14.47 -9.55 -1.89
C TYR A 32 -15.48 -9.44 -3.04
N THR A 33 -15.59 -10.48 -3.85
CA THR A 33 -16.53 -10.50 -4.98
C THR A 33 -16.70 -11.92 -5.52
N THR A 34 -17.88 -12.19 -6.08
CA THR A 34 -18.16 -13.44 -6.81
C THR A 34 -17.64 -13.41 -8.25
N ASP A 35 -17.13 -12.26 -8.72
CA ASP A 35 -16.53 -12.14 -10.04
C ASP A 35 -15.21 -12.91 -10.14
N LYS A 36 -14.85 -13.34 -11.35
CA LYS A 36 -13.54 -13.94 -11.62
C LYS A 36 -12.41 -12.94 -11.32
N PRO A 37 -11.26 -13.37 -10.75
CA PRO A 37 -10.16 -12.48 -10.38
C PRO A 37 -9.71 -11.51 -11.48
N THR A 38 -9.67 -11.96 -12.74
CA THR A 38 -9.28 -11.12 -13.88
C THR A 38 -10.23 -9.94 -14.10
N GLU A 39 -11.53 -10.12 -13.90
CA GLU A 39 -12.51 -9.05 -14.03
C GLU A 39 -12.39 -8.03 -12.91
N VAL A 40 -12.07 -8.49 -11.70
CA VAL A 40 -11.82 -7.64 -10.54
C VAL A 40 -10.60 -6.76 -10.81
N VAL A 41 -9.48 -7.36 -11.22
CA VAL A 41 -8.26 -6.63 -11.61
C VAL A 41 -8.59 -5.61 -12.70
N ARG A 42 -9.30 -6.01 -13.76
CA ARG A 42 -9.69 -5.10 -14.85
C ARG A 42 -10.50 -3.89 -14.36
N LYS A 43 -11.43 -4.10 -13.41
CA LYS A 43 -12.29 -3.04 -12.86
C LYS A 43 -11.52 -2.10 -11.92
N PHE A 44 -10.63 -2.61 -11.07
CA PHE A 44 -10.00 -1.83 -10.00
C PHE A 44 -8.62 -1.26 -10.37
N SER A 45 -7.83 -1.92 -11.22
CA SER A 45 -6.49 -1.45 -11.57
C SER A 45 -6.43 0.01 -12.05
N PRO A 46 -7.37 0.53 -12.86
CA PRO A 46 -7.31 1.93 -13.30
C PRO A 46 -7.41 2.92 -12.14
N ILE A 47 -8.33 2.69 -11.20
CA ILE A 47 -8.53 3.61 -10.06
C ILE A 47 -7.42 3.47 -9.03
N LEU A 48 -6.93 2.25 -8.75
CA LEU A 48 -5.83 2.04 -7.81
C LEU A 48 -4.53 2.67 -8.33
N ARG A 49 -4.26 2.56 -9.64
CA ARG A 49 -3.11 3.24 -10.26
C ARG A 49 -3.22 4.76 -10.14
N TYR A 50 -4.39 5.32 -10.44
CA TYR A 50 -4.62 6.75 -10.30
C TYR A 50 -4.40 7.22 -8.85
N LEU A 51 -4.95 6.48 -7.88
CA LEU A 51 -4.79 6.78 -6.46
C LEU A 51 -3.32 6.70 -6.02
N SER A 52 -2.59 5.67 -6.45
CA SER A 52 -1.14 5.53 -6.22
C SER A 52 -0.39 6.80 -6.66
N GLN A 53 -0.63 7.25 -7.90
CA GLN A 53 0.04 8.41 -8.48
C GLN A 53 -0.32 9.71 -7.76
N GLU A 54 -1.57 9.84 -7.31
CA GLU A 54 -2.02 11.04 -6.60
C GLU A 54 -1.44 11.09 -5.18
N LEU A 55 -1.35 9.94 -4.49
CA LEU A 55 -0.72 9.85 -3.18
C LEU A 55 0.78 10.12 -3.26
N GLU A 56 1.46 9.58 -4.28
CA GLU A 56 2.88 9.85 -4.52
C GLU A 56 3.17 11.35 -4.65
N LYS A 57 2.35 12.07 -5.43
CA LYS A 57 2.47 13.53 -5.56
C LYS A 57 2.27 14.28 -4.24
N ARG A 58 1.33 13.82 -3.42
CA ARG A 58 0.96 14.49 -2.15
C ARG A 58 1.97 14.23 -1.04
N LEU A 59 2.54 13.04 -1.02
CA LEU A 59 3.43 12.58 0.05
C LEU A 59 4.91 12.82 -0.30
N GLY A 60 5.25 12.95 -1.59
CA GLY A 60 6.64 13.08 -2.04
C GLY A 60 7.43 11.76 -1.93
N GLU A 61 6.73 10.64 -1.75
CA GLU A 61 7.28 9.30 -1.59
C GLU A 61 6.63 8.34 -2.60
N PRO A 62 7.34 7.35 -3.16
CA PRO A 62 6.74 6.34 -4.02
C PRO A 62 5.62 5.59 -3.29
N VAL A 63 4.45 5.52 -3.92
CA VAL A 63 3.30 4.78 -3.39
C VAL A 63 2.95 3.65 -4.33
N ASN A 64 2.83 2.44 -3.81
CA ASN A 64 2.40 1.26 -4.53
C ASN A 64 1.17 0.63 -3.84
N ILE A 65 0.10 0.41 -4.59
CA ILE A 65 -1.15 -0.18 -4.09
C ILE A 65 -1.38 -1.56 -4.73
N LYS A 66 -1.32 -2.62 -3.92
CA LYS A 66 -1.63 -4.00 -4.35
C LYS A 66 -3.11 -4.31 -4.16
N LEU A 67 -3.69 -5.10 -5.05
CA LEU A 67 -5.04 -5.62 -4.92
C LEU A 67 -5.01 -7.02 -4.26
N LYS A 68 -5.74 -7.20 -3.16
CA LYS A 68 -6.06 -8.50 -2.57
C LYS A 68 -7.54 -8.79 -2.77
N ILE A 69 -7.84 -9.96 -3.33
CA ILE A 69 -9.20 -10.43 -3.56
C ILE A 69 -9.46 -11.56 -2.57
N ALA A 70 -10.34 -11.31 -1.61
CA ALA A 70 -10.82 -12.33 -0.69
C ALA A 70 -11.79 -13.28 -1.41
N SER A 71 -11.77 -14.56 -1.03
CA SER A 71 -12.59 -15.63 -1.60
C SER A 71 -14.07 -15.44 -1.26
N ASP A 72 -14.34 -14.88 -0.09
CA ASP A 72 -15.68 -14.63 0.40
C ASP A 72 -15.74 -13.39 1.32
N TYR A 73 -16.94 -13.15 1.84
CA TYR A 73 -17.23 -12.04 2.73
C TYR A 73 -16.44 -12.10 4.04
N ASP A 74 -16.43 -13.27 4.68
CA ASP A 74 -15.86 -13.45 6.01
C ASP A 74 -14.34 -13.30 5.96
N GLU A 75 -13.69 -13.83 4.91
CA GLU A 75 -12.28 -13.60 4.64
C GLU A 75 -11.99 -12.11 4.42
N GLY A 76 -12.85 -11.41 3.67
CA GLY A 76 -12.72 -9.96 3.44
C GLY A 76 -12.83 -9.12 4.72
N ILE A 77 -13.67 -9.53 5.67
CA ILE A 77 -13.77 -8.90 6.99
C ILE A 77 -12.53 -9.23 7.85
N ALA A 78 -12.14 -10.50 7.92
CA ALA A 78 -10.94 -10.89 8.65
C ALA A 78 -9.69 -10.16 8.10
N ASP A 79 -9.62 -9.96 6.78
CA ASP A 79 -8.52 -9.27 6.12
C ASP A 79 -8.32 -7.83 6.62
N ILE A 80 -9.40 -7.05 6.78
CA ILE A 80 -9.28 -5.68 7.28
C ILE A 80 -9.07 -5.65 8.80
N VAL A 81 -9.70 -6.54 9.55
CA VAL A 81 -9.61 -6.57 11.03
C VAL A 81 -8.22 -7.00 11.49
N GLU A 82 -7.61 -7.96 10.80
CA GLU A 82 -6.27 -8.45 11.12
C GLU A 82 -5.15 -7.64 10.46
N GLY A 83 -5.48 -6.57 9.72
CA GLY A 83 -4.49 -5.72 9.05
C GLY A 83 -3.77 -6.39 7.88
N ARG A 84 -4.38 -7.41 7.26
CA ARG A 84 -3.86 -8.04 6.02
C ARG A 84 -4.11 -7.17 4.79
N VAL A 85 -5.06 -6.23 4.90
CA VAL A 85 -5.28 -5.13 3.96
C VAL A 85 -5.36 -3.82 4.74
N ASP A 86 -4.92 -2.72 4.13
CA ASP A 86 -4.88 -1.40 4.77
C ASP A 86 -6.21 -0.65 4.61
N PHE A 87 -6.89 -0.90 3.50
CA PHE A 87 -8.22 -0.36 3.21
C PHE A 87 -8.95 -1.29 2.25
N ALA A 88 -10.28 -1.23 2.23
CA ALA A 88 -11.07 -2.15 1.44
C ALA A 88 -12.34 -1.52 0.88
N ARG A 89 -12.82 -2.06 -0.25
CA ARG A 89 -14.18 -1.81 -0.73
C ARG A 89 -15.10 -2.91 -0.21
N PHE A 90 -16.02 -2.51 0.63
CA PHE A 90 -17.09 -3.38 1.11
C PHE A 90 -18.38 -3.18 0.31
N GLY A 91 -19.14 -4.25 0.12
CA GLY A 91 -20.47 -4.19 -0.47
C GLY A 91 -21.53 -3.67 0.53
N PRO A 92 -22.77 -3.45 0.07
CA PRO A 92 -23.85 -2.91 0.92
C PRO A 92 -24.19 -3.80 2.13
N ALA A 93 -23.98 -5.12 2.02
CA ALA A 93 -24.17 -6.05 3.13
C ALA A 93 -23.29 -5.72 4.34
N SER A 94 -22.05 -5.26 4.12
CA SER A 94 -21.16 -4.84 5.21
C SER A 94 -21.69 -3.64 5.97
N TYR A 95 -22.40 -2.74 5.30
CA TYR A 95 -23.03 -1.59 5.97
C TYR A 95 -24.13 -2.05 6.93
N ILE A 96 -24.97 -3.00 6.50
CA ILE A 96 -26.02 -3.57 7.35
C ILE A 96 -25.43 -4.35 8.52
N LEU A 97 -24.44 -5.20 8.27
CA LEU A 97 -23.79 -5.99 9.32
C LEU A 97 -23.08 -5.11 10.35
N ALA A 98 -22.37 -4.06 9.91
CA ALA A 98 -21.76 -3.09 10.83
C ALA A 98 -22.81 -2.43 11.74
N ILE A 99 -23.97 -2.04 11.22
CA ILE A 99 -25.07 -1.49 12.03
C ILE A 99 -25.58 -2.53 13.04
N VAL A 100 -25.75 -3.78 12.63
CA VAL A 100 -26.20 -4.86 13.53
C VAL A 100 -25.21 -5.06 14.68
N TYR A 101 -23.90 -5.06 14.43
CA TYR A 101 -22.89 -5.19 15.49
C TYR A 101 -22.86 -3.99 16.44
N LEU A 102 -23.05 -2.77 15.93
CA LEU A 102 -23.09 -1.56 16.76
C LEU A 102 -24.36 -1.46 17.63
N THR A 103 -25.47 -2.03 17.16
CA THR A 103 -26.77 -1.98 17.87
C THR A 103 -27.01 -3.18 18.77
N ASN A 104 -26.23 -4.26 18.62
CA ASN A 104 -26.31 -5.43 19.47
C ASN A 104 -24.91 -6.07 19.66
N PRO A 105 -24.01 -5.42 20.42
CA PRO A 105 -22.69 -5.98 20.71
C PRO A 105 -22.87 -7.25 21.54
N ARG A 106 -22.33 -8.38 21.04
CA ARG A 106 -22.25 -9.62 21.81
C ARG A 106 -21.18 -9.53 22.87
#